data_AF-A0AAD5VF29-F1
#
_entry.id   AF-A0AAD5VF29-F1
#
_cell.length_a   1.000
_cell.length_b   1.000
_cell.length_c   1.000
_cell.angle_alpha   90.00
_cell.angle_beta   90.00
_cell.angle_gamma   90.00
#
_symmetry.space_group_name_H-M   'P 1'
#
loop_
_entity.id
_entity.type
_entity.pdbx_description
1 polymer ?
#
loop_
_entity_poly.entity_id
_entity_poly.type
_entity_poly.pdbx_seq_one_letter_code
_entity_poly.pdbx_strand_id
1 'polypeptide(L)'
;MVESSTLQQSQTARDSFFSLPPLYALVIGINAYIDPRYPSLRSAVKDADDFNAYLTTKLQVPAERIINLRDTAATREAILQAFEDLRSLTSAHSSSFDNGRNGDIGIIVFFAGHGTRGMKPKEWEEDWATVGDYYEALCPSDMGLRRGSPSTGAVGWEADEVPAIPDRIIAALINRLSETRGNNIVRSPHPPDTVEHNTLTTLNQTLIFDCCHSAGASRTTDVEESEPSREGYVSRYIPSPPLLPHDYDREIMASLSRSTSGEGIARGFSGKNLSSHVLLAACGKEQFAHEHPKKPNGVFSYALMRVLDNPKIDIRSLTYTSLMSSIEYAQVVGPFSLLQSLLFTAIPRQNAHCQGAEVNRRLFNHRIQGGDPRFILGFKSKTGDLTLDAGTIQGITVGCKVAVYHSNLLPIPEQPNLSLGSLIVTAVDSASATLAFQPTPPTSSGPAPKPLTLSSLHPLFYCRISQRPSETLIISSNSISWLESALSPEFRASHSLTITTDTKAANLVFILEGDIVHLDHSFPLVDTHIGTRSPHTIPVGDIWLLRQVIQSVISFRFHLLRTNPDLPQKF
;
A
#
# COMPACT_ATOMS: atom_id res chain seq x y z
N MET A 1 38.76 -27.24 3.30
CA MET A 1 38.93 -25.91 3.94
C MET A 1 38.56 -24.77 2.99
N VAL A 2 39.04 -24.75 1.74
CA VAL A 2 38.73 -23.68 0.76
C VAL A 2 37.24 -23.67 0.33
N GLU A 3 36.62 -24.82 0.09
CA GLU A 3 35.19 -24.87 -0.27
C GLU A 3 34.26 -24.41 0.88
N SER A 4 34.60 -24.76 2.12
CA SER A 4 33.84 -24.32 3.29
C SER A 4 33.94 -22.81 3.52
N SER A 5 35.10 -22.20 3.28
CA SER A 5 35.25 -20.74 3.37
C SER A 5 34.50 -20.00 2.26
N THR A 6 34.46 -20.55 1.04
CA THR A 6 33.74 -19.94 -0.09
C THR A 6 32.22 -20.06 0.07
N LEU A 7 31.72 -21.19 0.60
CA LEU A 7 30.31 -21.35 0.96
C LEU A 7 29.91 -20.40 2.08
N GLN A 8 30.75 -20.25 3.11
CA GLN A 8 30.49 -19.33 4.21
C GLN A 8 30.53 -17.86 3.75
N GLN A 9 31.48 -17.47 2.91
CA GLN A 9 31.54 -16.11 2.34
C GLN A 9 30.36 -15.80 1.41
N SER A 10 29.95 -16.75 0.55
CA SER A 10 28.79 -16.57 -0.33
C SER A 10 27.46 -16.50 0.43
N GLN A 11 27.32 -17.24 1.52
CA GLN A 11 26.16 -17.16 2.42
C GLN A 11 26.12 -15.81 3.17
N THR A 12 27.26 -15.35 3.68
CA THR A 12 27.37 -14.05 4.39
C THR A 12 27.06 -12.87 3.46
N ALA A 13 27.49 -12.93 2.20
CA ALA A 13 27.16 -11.93 1.18
C ALA A 13 25.68 -11.94 0.76
N ARG A 14 25.05 -13.13 0.75
CA ARG A 14 23.60 -13.26 0.50
C ARG A 14 22.78 -12.69 1.66
N ASP A 15 23.19 -12.95 2.89
CA ASP A 15 22.50 -12.45 4.08
C ASP A 15 22.61 -10.92 4.21
N SER A 16 23.74 -10.33 3.81
CA SER A 16 23.88 -8.86 3.75
C SER A 16 23.04 -8.22 2.63
N PHE A 17 22.79 -8.94 1.53
CA PHE A 17 21.91 -8.49 0.46
C PHE A 17 20.45 -8.35 0.92
N PHE A 18 19.95 -9.32 1.69
CA PHE A 18 18.56 -9.31 2.20
C PHE A 18 18.36 -8.58 3.52
N SER A 19 19.42 -8.03 4.10
CA SER A 19 19.38 -7.31 5.36
C SER A 19 18.49 -6.07 5.30
N LEU A 20 17.78 -5.81 6.42
CA LEU A 20 17.04 -4.57 6.60
C LEU A 20 18.02 -3.39 6.74
N PRO A 21 17.63 -2.18 6.32
CA PRO A 21 18.32 -0.98 6.74
C PRO A 21 18.25 -0.81 8.27
N PRO A 22 19.19 -0.07 8.87
CA PRO A 22 19.06 0.41 10.24
C PRO A 22 17.68 1.03 10.45
N LEU A 23 16.91 0.49 11.39
CA LEU A 23 15.58 0.97 11.71
C LEU A 23 15.60 1.90 12.91
N TYR A 24 14.75 2.92 12.85
CA TYR A 24 14.43 3.85 13.93
C TYR A 24 12.92 3.89 14.09
N ALA A 25 12.43 4.05 15.31
CA ALA A 25 11.00 4.03 15.53
C ALA A 25 10.51 5.01 16.59
N LEU A 26 9.29 5.49 16.39
CA LEU A 26 8.47 6.17 17.39
C LEU A 26 7.23 5.32 17.62
N VAL A 27 7.05 4.81 18.84
CA VAL A 27 5.97 3.89 19.20
C VAL A 27 5.14 4.52 20.32
N ILE A 28 3.88 4.82 20.01
CA ILE A 28 2.95 5.56 20.88
C ILE A 28 1.74 4.69 21.18
N GLY A 29 1.38 4.56 22.46
CA GLY A 29 0.17 3.86 22.91
C GLY A 29 -0.54 4.63 24.00
N ILE A 30 -1.82 4.99 23.81
CA ILE A 30 -2.57 5.82 24.76
C ILE A 30 -3.87 5.14 25.15
N ASN A 31 -3.91 4.64 26.38
CA ASN A 31 -5.12 4.17 27.04
C ASN A 31 -5.78 5.28 27.87
N ALA A 32 -4.99 5.99 28.67
CA ALA A 32 -5.49 6.99 29.61
C ALA A 32 -5.39 8.41 29.03
N TYR A 33 -6.56 9.05 28.92
CA TYR A 33 -6.70 10.48 28.62
C TYR A 33 -6.91 11.22 29.94
N ILE A 34 -6.20 12.33 30.13
CA ILE A 34 -6.16 13.06 31.41
C ILE A 34 -7.49 13.77 31.65
N ASP A 35 -8.08 14.34 30.60
CA ASP A 35 -9.39 14.96 30.69
C ASP A 35 -10.48 13.88 30.79
N PRO A 36 -11.29 13.87 31.89
CA PRO A 36 -12.30 12.84 32.12
C PRO A 36 -13.47 12.88 31.14
N ARG A 37 -13.58 13.92 30.28
CA ARG A 37 -14.55 13.96 29.18
C ARG A 37 -14.27 12.88 28.12
N TYR A 38 -13.02 12.42 28.02
CA TYR A 38 -12.63 11.44 27.03
C TYR A 38 -12.50 10.05 27.65
N PRO A 39 -13.15 9.03 27.06
CA PRO A 39 -13.12 7.69 27.61
C PRO A 39 -11.72 7.08 27.53
N SER A 40 -11.35 6.30 28.55
CA SER A 40 -10.12 5.52 28.50
C SER A 40 -10.29 4.29 27.60
N LEU A 41 -9.22 3.96 26.89
CA LEU A 41 -9.04 2.70 26.19
C LEU A 41 -8.36 1.67 27.11
N ARG A 42 -8.31 0.41 26.69
CA ARG A 42 -7.73 -0.70 27.47
C ARG A 42 -6.55 -1.35 26.78
N SER A 43 -6.45 -1.24 25.46
CA SER A 43 -5.59 -2.11 24.65
C SER A 43 -4.50 -1.36 23.89
N ALA A 44 -4.60 -0.04 23.74
CA ALA A 44 -3.67 0.78 22.95
C ALA A 44 -2.23 0.72 23.47
N VAL A 45 -2.02 0.75 24.79
CA VAL A 45 -0.68 0.56 25.39
C VAL A 45 -0.14 -0.83 25.08
N LYS A 46 -0.98 -1.87 25.19
CA LYS A 46 -0.55 -3.23 24.90
C LYS A 46 -0.19 -3.41 23.42
N ASP A 47 -0.96 -2.83 22.50
CA ASP A 47 -0.63 -2.85 21.08
C ASP A 47 0.74 -2.23 20.81
N ALA A 48 1.02 -1.08 21.42
CA ALA A 48 2.31 -0.41 21.32
C ALA A 48 3.46 -1.24 21.94
N ASP A 49 3.21 -1.92 23.06
CA ASP A 49 4.20 -2.78 23.72
C ASP A 49 4.48 -4.06 22.91
N ASP A 50 3.44 -4.70 22.37
CA ASP A 50 3.59 -5.88 21.49
C ASP A 50 4.40 -5.49 20.24
N PHE A 51 4.14 -4.32 19.65
CA PHE A 51 4.89 -3.84 18.49
C PHE A 51 6.34 -3.47 18.84
N ASN A 52 6.58 -2.82 19.98
CA ASN A 52 7.95 -2.54 20.45
C ASN A 52 8.73 -3.84 20.74
N ALA A 53 8.07 -4.85 21.33
CA ALA A 53 8.65 -6.16 21.53
C ALA A 53 9.01 -6.82 20.19
N TYR A 54 8.16 -6.70 19.16
CA TYR A 54 8.47 -7.18 17.82
C TYR A 54 9.70 -6.49 17.21
N LEU A 55 9.78 -5.16 17.29
CA LEU A 55 10.94 -4.41 16.79
C LEU A 55 12.25 -4.86 17.46
N THR A 56 12.24 -4.98 18.78
CA THR A 56 13.44 -5.31 19.57
C THR A 56 13.83 -6.79 19.49
N THR A 57 12.87 -7.70 19.47
CA THR A 57 13.14 -9.15 19.53
C THR A 57 13.25 -9.81 18.16
N LYS A 58 12.36 -9.46 17.22
CA LYS A 58 12.31 -10.07 15.88
C LYS A 58 13.15 -9.32 14.88
N LEU A 59 13.05 -7.99 14.87
CA LEU A 59 13.83 -7.14 13.96
C LEU A 59 15.18 -6.71 14.55
N GLN A 60 15.43 -7.03 15.82
CA GLN A 60 16.69 -6.72 16.52
C GLN A 60 17.04 -5.23 16.47
N VAL A 61 16.04 -4.36 16.48
CA VAL A 61 16.22 -2.91 16.53
C VAL A 61 16.76 -2.54 17.93
N PRO A 62 17.92 -1.87 18.03
CA PRO A 62 18.45 -1.44 19.31
C PRO A 62 17.50 -0.48 20.02
N ALA A 63 17.36 -0.61 21.34
CA ALA A 63 16.40 0.17 22.13
C ALA A 63 16.66 1.68 22.05
N GLU A 64 17.93 2.09 21.92
CA GLU A 64 18.33 3.48 21.75
C GLU A 64 17.86 4.12 20.44
N ARG A 65 17.36 3.33 19.49
CA ARG A 65 16.75 3.81 18.23
C ARG A 65 15.23 3.85 18.29
N ILE A 66 14.63 3.55 19.44
CA ILE A 66 13.18 3.49 19.62
C ILE A 66 12.74 4.48 20.70
N ILE A 67 11.95 5.46 20.31
CA ILE A 67 11.28 6.38 21.23
C ILE A 67 9.91 5.78 21.58
N ASN A 68 9.64 5.59 22.87
CA ASN A 68 8.38 5.04 23.37
C ASN A 68 7.63 6.08 24.19
N LEU A 69 6.37 6.34 23.86
CA LEU A 69 5.45 7.16 24.66
C LEU A 69 4.22 6.33 25.05
N ARG A 70 3.83 6.38 26.34
CA ARG A 70 2.67 5.67 26.87
C ARG A 70 1.81 6.61 27.71
N ASP A 71 0.49 6.51 27.56
CA ASP A 71 -0.50 7.19 28.39
C ASP A 71 -0.15 8.67 28.66
N THR A 72 -0.04 9.06 29.92
CA THR A 72 0.20 10.45 30.35
C THR A 72 1.55 11.01 29.91
N ALA A 73 2.50 10.16 29.47
CA ALA A 73 3.74 10.63 28.85
C ALA A 73 3.55 11.03 27.38
N ALA A 74 2.48 10.56 26.72
CA ALA A 74 2.15 10.88 25.33
C ALA A 74 1.33 12.18 25.21
N THR A 75 1.83 13.26 25.83
CA THR A 75 1.23 14.59 25.71
C THR A 75 1.43 15.14 24.29
N ARG A 76 0.67 16.19 23.93
CA ARG A 76 0.79 16.82 22.62
C ARG A 76 2.22 17.31 22.37
N GLU A 77 2.80 17.95 23.36
CA GLU A 77 4.19 18.45 23.31
C GLU A 77 5.18 17.30 23.20
N ALA A 78 5.05 16.25 24.01
CA ALA A 78 5.96 15.10 23.97
C ALA A 78 5.91 14.36 22.64
N ILE A 79 4.72 14.21 22.04
CA ILE A 79 4.59 13.59 20.71
C ILE A 79 5.29 14.43 19.64
N LEU A 80 5.06 15.74 19.63
CA LEU A 80 5.73 16.64 18.67
C LEU A 80 7.26 16.63 18.86
N GLN A 81 7.73 16.69 20.11
CA GLN A 81 9.14 16.63 20.43
C GLN A 81 9.75 15.28 20.01
N ALA A 82 9.03 14.17 20.18
CA ALA A 82 9.52 12.85 19.77
C ALA A 82 9.74 12.74 18.25
N PHE A 83 8.97 13.44 17.41
CA PHE A 83 9.27 13.52 15.97
C PHE A 83 10.57 14.28 15.69
N GLU A 84 10.86 15.35 16.43
CA GLU A 84 12.11 16.11 16.30
C GLU A 84 13.31 15.34 16.87
N ASP A 85 13.13 14.63 17.97
CA ASP A 85 14.13 13.73 18.55
C ASP A 85 14.43 12.59 17.57
N LEU A 86 13.41 12.02 16.92
CA LEU A 86 13.58 11.00 15.88
C LEU A 86 14.38 11.55 14.69
N ARG A 87 14.13 12.81 14.27
CA ARG A 87 14.92 13.49 13.25
C ARG A 87 16.38 13.65 13.68
N SER A 88 16.62 13.99 14.94
CA SER A 88 17.96 14.18 15.50
C SER A 88 18.72 12.86 15.62
N LEU A 89 18.08 11.82 16.16
CA LEU A 89 18.62 10.46 16.27
C LEU A 89 19.02 9.91 14.91
N THR A 90 18.15 10.07 13.93
CA THR A 90 18.43 9.61 12.58
C THR A 90 19.55 10.42 11.94
N SER A 91 19.65 11.73 12.18
CA SER A 91 20.70 12.63 11.66
C SER A 91 22.14 12.22 12.05
N ALA A 92 22.31 11.62 13.23
CA ALA A 92 23.61 11.13 13.70
C ALA A 92 24.17 9.93 12.90
N HIS A 93 23.32 9.21 12.16
CA HIS A 93 23.71 8.00 11.42
C HIS A 93 24.47 8.26 10.09
N SER A 94 24.86 9.51 9.82
CA SER A 94 25.50 9.93 8.55
C SER A 94 26.98 9.59 8.42
N SER A 95 27.67 9.16 9.48
CA SER A 95 29.14 9.11 9.49
C SER A 95 29.77 7.71 9.35
N SER A 96 28.99 6.62 9.31
CA SER A 96 29.53 5.27 9.19
C SER A 96 29.55 4.81 7.72
N PHE A 97 30.72 4.88 7.09
CA PHE A 97 31.00 4.26 5.79
C PHE A 97 30.90 2.74 5.93
N ASP A 98 29.82 2.15 5.45
CA ASP A 98 29.77 0.71 5.19
C ASP A 98 29.46 0.47 3.71
N ASN A 99 30.47 -0.04 3.00
CA ASN A 99 30.38 -0.68 1.68
C ASN A 99 29.44 0.00 0.64
N GLY A 100 29.56 1.32 0.46
CA GLY A 100 28.89 2.04 -0.63
C GLY A 100 27.37 2.25 -0.48
N ARG A 101 26.76 1.83 0.64
CA ARG A 101 25.32 2.01 0.95
C ARG A 101 25.12 3.13 1.98
N ASN A 102 25.78 4.25 1.74
CA ASN A 102 25.88 5.34 2.70
C ASN A 102 24.50 5.93 3.02
N GLY A 103 24.06 5.88 4.27
CA GLY A 103 22.94 6.68 4.81
C GLY A 103 21.50 6.16 4.63
N ASP A 104 21.30 4.94 4.13
CA ASP A 104 19.97 4.29 4.08
C ASP A 104 19.45 3.94 5.48
N ILE A 105 18.24 4.36 5.82
CA ILE A 105 17.56 4.03 7.08
C ILE A 105 16.07 3.75 6.86
N GLY A 106 15.47 2.98 7.76
CA GLY A 106 14.01 2.86 7.87
C GLY A 106 13.49 3.61 9.09
N ILE A 107 12.37 4.32 8.93
CA ILE A 107 11.67 5.00 10.02
C ILE A 107 10.28 4.39 10.15
N ILE A 108 9.91 4.00 11.36
CA ILE A 108 8.60 3.41 11.65
C ILE A 108 7.92 4.25 12.72
N VAL A 109 6.73 4.77 12.43
CA VAL A 109 5.88 5.43 13.43
C VAL A 109 4.67 4.55 13.68
N PHE A 110 4.52 4.06 14.90
CA PHE A 110 3.37 3.28 15.34
C PHE A 110 2.54 4.12 16.31
N PHE A 111 1.24 4.20 16.08
CA PHE A 111 0.30 4.86 16.98
C PHE A 111 -0.90 3.96 17.24
N ALA A 112 -1.23 3.75 18.52
CA ALA A 112 -2.49 3.17 18.96
C ALA A 112 -3.12 4.11 20.00
N GLY A 113 -4.40 4.43 19.83
CA GLY A 113 -5.12 5.36 20.71
C GLY A 113 -6.37 5.92 20.03
N HIS A 114 -7.02 6.90 20.64
CA HIS A 114 -8.10 7.63 20.00
C HIS A 114 -7.59 8.47 18.83
N GLY A 115 -8.31 8.42 17.72
CA GLY A 115 -8.30 9.48 16.71
C GLY A 115 -9.59 10.28 16.79
N THR A 116 -9.63 11.40 16.07
CA THR A 116 -10.79 12.29 16.05
C THR A 116 -10.91 12.97 14.70
N ARG A 117 -12.03 13.67 14.52
CA ARG A 117 -12.32 14.54 13.40
C ARG A 117 -12.88 15.86 13.95
N GLY A 118 -12.24 16.97 13.59
CA GLY A 118 -12.63 18.31 14.03
C GLY A 118 -12.95 19.23 12.87
N MET A 119 -13.70 20.30 13.12
CA MET A 119 -13.96 21.32 12.09
C MET A 119 -12.67 22.03 11.73
N LYS A 120 -12.40 22.14 10.44
CA LYS A 120 -11.28 22.91 9.91
C LYS A 120 -11.51 24.40 10.21
N PRO A 121 -10.51 25.14 10.73
CA PRO A 121 -10.56 26.60 10.79
C PRO A 121 -10.86 27.22 9.43
N LYS A 122 -11.74 28.21 9.39
CA LYS A 122 -12.17 28.87 8.14
C LYS A 122 -10.99 29.54 7.42
N GLU A 123 -10.03 30.02 8.19
CA GLU A 123 -8.80 30.64 7.71
C GLU A 123 -7.92 29.67 6.91
N TRP A 124 -8.19 28.35 6.95
CA TRP A 124 -7.47 27.35 6.15
C TRP A 124 -8.19 26.99 4.84
N GLU A 125 -9.30 27.64 4.50
CA GLU A 125 -10.08 27.35 3.28
C GLU A 125 -9.27 27.51 1.99
N GLU A 126 -8.42 28.53 1.88
CA GLU A 126 -7.61 28.80 0.68
C GLU A 126 -6.39 27.86 0.56
N ASP A 127 -5.79 27.49 1.70
CA ASP A 127 -4.55 26.71 1.75
C ASP A 127 -4.77 25.19 1.79
N TRP A 128 -5.94 24.75 2.28
CA TRP A 128 -6.22 23.34 2.53
C TRP A 128 -7.65 22.92 2.19
N ALA A 129 -7.77 22.27 1.03
CA ALA A 129 -8.99 21.56 0.65
C ALA A 129 -9.10 20.24 1.43
N THR A 130 -10.15 20.12 2.26
CA THR A 130 -10.53 18.87 2.93
C THR A 130 -11.90 18.43 2.46
N VAL A 131 -12.21 17.14 2.58
CA VAL A 131 -13.54 16.62 2.24
C VAL A 131 -14.51 17.00 3.37
N GLY A 132 -15.37 17.97 3.09
CA GLY A 132 -16.45 18.41 3.99
C GLY A 132 -16.03 19.39 5.09
N ASP A 133 -14.88 20.06 4.98
CA ASP A 133 -14.38 21.06 5.94
C ASP A 133 -14.02 20.52 7.34
N TYR A 134 -13.60 19.24 7.40
CA TYR A 134 -13.04 18.66 8.62
C TYR A 134 -11.58 18.29 8.44
N TYR A 135 -10.82 18.32 9.54
CA TYR A 135 -9.52 17.68 9.65
C TYR A 135 -9.62 16.34 10.37
N GLU A 136 -8.67 15.46 10.10
CA GLU A 136 -8.47 14.20 10.82
C GLU A 136 -7.31 14.40 11.80
N ALA A 137 -7.34 13.81 13.00
CA ALA A 137 -6.30 14.03 13.99
C ALA A 137 -6.04 12.83 14.92
N LEU A 138 -4.82 12.80 15.47
CA LEU A 138 -4.45 11.93 16.59
C LEU A 138 -4.77 12.65 17.91
N CYS A 139 -5.31 11.92 18.89
CA CYS A 139 -5.62 12.50 20.21
C CYS A 139 -4.46 12.25 21.18
N PRO A 140 -3.74 13.30 21.63
CA PRO A 140 -2.74 13.17 22.70
C PRO A 140 -3.41 12.97 24.06
N SER A 141 -2.67 12.48 25.06
CA SER A 141 -3.27 12.15 26.37
C SER A 141 -3.73 13.37 27.16
N ASP A 142 -3.15 14.55 26.92
CA ASP A 142 -3.49 15.83 27.53
C ASP A 142 -4.51 16.66 26.73
N MET A 143 -5.11 16.09 25.68
CA MET A 143 -6.15 16.76 24.90
C MET A 143 -7.29 17.24 25.81
N GLY A 144 -7.79 18.46 25.59
CA GLY A 144 -8.86 19.08 26.38
C GLY A 144 -8.40 19.76 27.67
N LEU A 145 -7.16 19.57 28.12
CA LEU A 145 -6.67 20.27 29.29
C LEU A 145 -6.51 21.76 29.00
N ARG A 146 -6.94 22.60 29.95
CA ARG A 146 -6.73 24.05 29.88
C ARG A 146 -5.26 24.38 30.10
N ARG A 147 -4.67 25.14 29.19
CA ARG A 147 -3.39 25.81 29.40
C ARG A 147 -3.61 26.97 30.38
N GLY A 148 -2.67 27.17 31.30
CA GLY A 148 -2.72 28.32 32.20
C GLY A 148 -2.77 29.62 31.39
N SER A 149 -3.59 30.58 31.83
CA SER A 149 -3.87 31.84 31.12
C SER A 149 -2.58 32.50 30.61
N PRO A 150 -2.50 32.91 29.32
CA PRO A 150 -1.39 33.73 28.86
C PRO A 150 -1.34 35.01 29.70
N SER A 151 -0.14 35.41 30.12
CA SER A 151 0.14 36.65 30.86
C SER A 151 -0.21 37.94 30.10
N THR A 152 -0.88 37.84 28.95
CA THR A 152 -1.27 38.94 28.08
C THR A 152 -2.76 38.87 27.78
N GLY A 153 -3.58 39.36 28.72
CA GLY A 153 -4.92 39.97 28.60
C GLY A 153 -5.83 39.81 27.37
N ALA A 154 -5.71 38.76 26.57
CA ALA A 154 -6.55 38.52 25.40
C ALA A 154 -7.80 37.75 25.84
N VAL A 155 -8.90 38.48 25.98
CA VAL A 155 -10.22 37.92 26.30
C VAL A 155 -10.82 37.34 25.03
N GLY A 156 -10.83 36.01 24.93
CA GLY A 156 -11.52 35.24 23.89
C GLY A 156 -11.77 33.83 24.42
N TRP A 157 -13.02 33.54 24.77
CA TRP A 157 -13.45 32.25 25.29
C TRP A 157 -13.27 31.15 24.22
N GLU A 158 -12.85 29.94 24.63
CA GLU A 158 -12.70 28.69 23.85
C GLU A 158 -11.31 28.30 23.27
N ALA A 159 -10.28 29.16 23.31
CA ALA A 159 -8.96 28.85 22.72
C ALA A 159 -7.91 28.23 23.68
N ASP A 160 -8.28 27.94 24.93
CA ASP A 160 -7.32 27.58 25.98
C ASP A 160 -7.11 26.07 26.18
N GLU A 161 -7.82 25.20 25.45
CA GLU A 161 -7.66 23.75 25.58
C GLU A 161 -6.59 23.20 24.64
N VAL A 162 -5.83 22.20 25.09
CA VAL A 162 -4.89 21.48 24.22
C VAL A 162 -5.68 20.75 23.13
N PRO A 163 -5.50 21.08 21.83
CA PRO A 163 -6.22 20.46 20.75
C PRO A 163 -5.57 19.13 20.32
N ALA A 164 -6.28 18.36 19.52
CA ALA A 164 -5.73 17.19 18.84
C ALA A 164 -4.55 17.55 17.90
N ILE A 165 -3.80 16.55 17.42
CA ILE A 165 -2.72 16.74 16.43
C ILE A 165 -3.26 16.45 15.03
N PRO A 166 -3.49 17.48 14.19
CA PRO A 166 -4.03 17.28 12.85
C PRO A 166 -3.12 16.46 11.95
N ASP A 167 -3.71 15.71 11.04
CA ASP A 167 -3.05 14.94 9.99
C ASP A 167 -2.07 15.78 9.17
N ARG A 168 -2.40 17.04 8.85
CA ARG A 168 -1.49 17.96 8.17
C ARG A 168 -0.21 18.25 8.97
N ILE A 169 -0.28 18.25 10.30
CA ILE A 169 0.88 18.45 11.16
C ILE A 169 1.74 17.19 11.18
N ILE A 170 1.12 16.01 11.24
CA ILE A 170 1.86 14.74 11.10
C ILE A 170 2.53 14.67 9.72
N ALA A 171 1.79 14.96 8.64
CA ALA A 171 2.34 14.98 7.28
C ALA A 171 3.51 15.96 7.14
N ALA A 172 3.40 17.15 7.74
CA ALA A 172 4.48 18.12 7.81
C ALA A 172 5.74 17.55 8.50
N LEU A 173 5.60 16.94 9.67
CA LEU A 173 6.72 16.34 10.42
C LEU A 173 7.39 15.20 9.63
N ILE A 174 6.61 14.35 8.97
CA ILE A 174 7.12 13.28 8.10
C ILE A 174 7.86 13.84 6.87
N ASN A 175 7.36 14.92 6.27
CA ASN A 175 8.05 15.56 5.15
C ASN A 175 9.40 16.14 5.59
N ARG A 176 9.51 16.70 6.80
CA ARG A 176 10.80 17.17 7.35
C ARG A 176 11.81 16.07 7.57
N LEU A 177 11.36 14.90 8.04
CA LEU A 177 12.20 13.71 8.13
C LEU A 177 12.75 13.33 6.75
N SER A 178 11.93 13.50 5.70
CA SER A 178 12.32 13.26 4.30
C SER A 178 13.31 14.30 3.78
N GLU A 179 13.15 15.59 4.10
CA GLU A 179 14.01 16.67 3.60
C GLU A 179 15.48 16.50 4.02
N THR A 180 15.72 15.97 5.22
CA THR A 180 17.08 15.76 5.74
C THR A 180 17.76 14.54 5.12
N ARG A 181 16.99 13.59 4.56
CA ARG A 181 17.44 12.22 4.24
C ARG A 181 17.08 11.72 2.85
N GLY A 182 16.39 12.50 2.03
CA GLY A 182 15.77 12.03 0.81
C GLY A 182 14.35 11.49 1.05
N ASN A 183 13.57 11.42 -0.02
CA ASN A 183 12.23 10.85 0.03
C ASN A 183 12.28 9.34 -0.24
N ASN A 184 11.13 8.68 -0.16
CA ASN A 184 11.09 7.27 -0.49
C ASN A 184 10.98 7.02 -2.01
N ILE A 185 11.55 7.85 -2.90
CA ILE A 185 11.55 7.57 -4.35
C ILE A 185 12.75 6.70 -4.69
N VAL A 186 12.52 5.52 -5.27
CA VAL A 186 13.59 4.70 -5.83
C VAL A 186 13.98 5.28 -7.20
N ARG A 187 15.18 5.85 -7.35
CA ARG A 187 15.74 6.10 -8.69
C ARG A 187 16.36 4.81 -9.20
N SER A 188 16.00 4.41 -10.43
CA SER A 188 16.47 3.18 -11.08
C SER A 188 18.01 3.09 -11.01
N PRO A 189 18.60 1.90 -10.75
CA PRO A 189 20.04 1.76 -10.81
C PRO A 189 20.52 2.22 -12.18
N HIS A 190 21.33 3.28 -12.20
CA HIS A 190 22.06 3.65 -13.41
C HIS A 190 23.00 2.50 -13.78
N PRO A 191 23.23 2.26 -15.09
CA PRO A 191 24.30 1.36 -15.51
C PRO A 191 25.62 1.77 -14.85
N PRO A 192 26.50 0.81 -14.52
CA PRO A 192 27.66 1.02 -13.65
C PRO A 192 28.74 1.99 -14.18
N ASP A 193 28.52 2.68 -15.30
CA ASP A 193 29.56 3.42 -16.03
C ASP A 193 29.36 4.94 -16.08
N THR A 194 28.37 5.52 -15.39
CA THR A 194 28.25 6.99 -15.25
C THR A 194 28.53 7.43 -13.82
N VAL A 195 29.71 8.00 -13.62
CA VAL A 195 30.15 8.68 -12.40
C VAL A 195 29.37 9.99 -12.27
N GLU A 196 28.13 9.93 -11.80
CA GLU A 196 27.46 11.07 -11.16
C GLU A 196 27.41 10.80 -9.65
N HIS A 197 28.30 11.49 -8.92
CA HIS A 197 28.31 11.55 -7.47
C HIS A 197 27.12 12.37 -6.95
N ASN A 198 25.91 11.82 -7.01
CA ASN A 198 24.81 12.29 -6.20
C ASN A 198 24.22 11.11 -5.43
N THR A 199 24.88 10.76 -4.33
CA THR A 199 24.48 9.72 -3.37
C THR A 199 23.24 10.17 -2.60
N LEU A 200 22.09 10.17 -3.29
CA LEU A 200 20.79 10.40 -2.66
C LEU A 200 20.48 9.19 -1.77
N THR A 201 20.52 9.40 -0.46
CA THR A 201 20.02 8.46 0.55
C THR A 201 18.55 8.18 0.29
N THR A 202 18.16 6.90 0.28
CA THR A 202 16.75 6.53 0.15
C THR A 202 16.20 6.26 1.54
N LEU A 203 15.07 6.88 1.85
CA LEU A 203 14.37 6.71 3.11
C LEU A 203 13.24 5.66 2.94
N ASN A 204 12.94 4.93 3.99
CA ASN A 204 11.73 4.09 4.05
C ASN A 204 10.91 4.45 5.28
N GLN A 205 9.97 5.37 5.11
CA GLN A 205 9.06 5.77 6.19
C GLN A 205 7.77 4.97 6.15
N THR A 206 7.46 4.30 7.26
CA THR A 206 6.19 3.59 7.47
C THR A 206 5.44 4.20 8.64
N LEU A 207 4.17 4.55 8.41
CA LEU A 207 3.24 4.95 9.46
C LEU A 207 2.25 3.80 9.67
N ILE A 208 2.01 3.40 10.91
CA ILE A 208 1.08 2.32 11.28
C ILE A 208 0.15 2.86 12.36
N PHE A 209 -1.10 3.14 11.99
CA PHE A 209 -2.06 3.80 12.87
C PHE A 209 -3.26 2.92 13.16
N ASP A 210 -3.41 2.52 14.43
CA ASP A 210 -4.57 1.83 14.98
C ASP A 210 -5.50 2.80 15.73
N CYS A 211 -6.12 3.71 14.95
CA CYS A 211 -7.04 4.75 15.40
C CYS A 211 -8.11 5.09 14.32
N CYS A 212 -9.14 5.88 14.69
CA CYS A 212 -10.25 6.27 13.81
C CYS A 212 -10.22 7.76 13.39
N HIS A 213 -10.84 8.10 12.25
CA HIS A 213 -10.99 9.50 11.79
C HIS A 213 -12.39 9.86 11.25
N SER A 214 -13.43 9.10 11.63
CA SER A 214 -14.70 9.02 10.86
C SER A 214 -15.55 10.30 10.78
N ALA A 215 -16.18 10.51 9.61
CA ALA A 215 -17.24 11.50 9.32
C ALA A 215 -18.64 11.10 9.81
N GLY A 216 -18.83 9.82 10.11
CA GLY A 216 -20.17 9.21 10.26
C GLY A 216 -20.98 9.71 11.47
N ALA A 217 -20.39 10.46 12.40
CA ALA A 217 -21.09 11.04 13.54
C ALA A 217 -21.90 12.32 13.22
N SER A 218 -21.77 12.89 12.02
CA SER A 218 -22.37 14.19 11.66
C SER A 218 -23.71 14.15 10.94
N ARG A 219 -24.52 13.10 11.08
CA ARG A 219 -25.91 13.10 10.56
C ARG A 219 -26.94 12.43 11.47
N THR A 220 -27.05 12.87 12.71
CA THR A 220 -28.32 12.85 13.46
C THR A 220 -28.27 13.90 14.57
N THR A 221 -28.76 15.10 14.26
CA THR A 221 -29.47 15.87 15.29
C THR A 221 -30.66 15.01 15.70
N ASP A 222 -30.78 14.74 17.00
CA ASP A 222 -31.93 14.14 17.67
C ASP A 222 -32.19 12.63 17.45
N VAL A 223 -31.22 11.75 17.74
CA VAL A 223 -31.52 10.41 18.31
C VAL A 223 -30.32 9.92 19.12
N GLU A 224 -30.55 9.48 20.35
CA GLU A 224 -29.69 8.52 21.07
C GLU A 224 -29.57 7.22 20.25
N GLU A 225 -28.78 7.20 19.19
CA GLU A 225 -28.42 5.97 18.50
C GLU A 225 -26.91 6.00 18.29
N SER A 226 -26.18 5.67 19.36
CA SER A 226 -25.02 4.82 19.21
C SER A 226 -25.36 3.73 18.20
N GLU A 227 -24.61 3.60 17.11
CA GLU A 227 -24.49 2.28 16.45
C GLU A 227 -24.41 1.28 17.60
N PRO A 228 -25.38 0.35 17.73
CA PRO A 228 -25.51 -0.46 18.92
C PRO A 228 -24.15 -1.07 19.16
N SER A 229 -23.54 -0.77 20.31
CA SER A 229 -22.18 -1.18 20.66
C SER A 229 -22.08 -2.66 20.41
N ARG A 230 -21.59 -3.04 19.22
CA ARG A 230 -21.62 -4.41 18.73
C ARG A 230 -20.81 -5.18 19.75
N GLU A 231 -21.47 -6.02 20.54
CA GLU A 231 -20.91 -6.88 21.61
C GLU A 231 -19.62 -6.36 22.29
N GLY A 232 -19.64 -5.20 22.95
CA GLY A 232 -18.55 -4.73 23.81
C GLY A 232 -17.26 -4.28 23.11
N TYR A 233 -17.27 -4.09 21.79
CA TYR A 233 -16.17 -3.43 21.08
C TYR A 233 -16.12 -1.94 21.45
N VAL A 234 -14.92 -1.43 21.72
CA VAL A 234 -14.71 -0.01 22.09
C VAL A 234 -14.11 0.73 20.90
N SER A 235 -14.81 1.73 20.37
CA SER A 235 -14.32 2.54 19.25
C SER A 235 -13.13 3.40 19.69
N ARG A 236 -12.10 3.45 18.86
CA ARG A 236 -10.93 4.32 19.04
C ARG A 236 -11.16 5.71 18.45
N TYR A 237 -12.31 6.30 18.79
CA TYR A 237 -12.74 7.61 18.31
C TYR A 237 -13.21 8.53 19.45
N ILE A 238 -12.78 9.78 19.43
CA ILE A 238 -13.33 10.84 20.29
C ILE A 238 -14.23 11.75 19.44
N PRO A 239 -15.53 11.85 19.75
CA PRO A 239 -16.40 12.86 19.14
C PRO A 239 -16.11 14.23 19.74
N SER A 240 -16.29 15.29 18.94
CA SER A 240 -16.24 16.69 19.39
C SER A 240 -14.94 17.08 20.10
N PRO A 241 -13.79 17.04 19.40
CA PRO A 241 -12.52 17.48 19.98
C PRO A 241 -12.53 18.99 20.28
N PRO A 242 -11.58 19.50 21.09
CA PRO A 242 -11.44 20.93 21.31
C PRO A 242 -11.24 21.68 20.00
N LEU A 243 -11.72 22.93 19.95
CA LEU A 243 -11.48 23.82 18.82
C LEU A 243 -9.96 23.95 18.58
N LEU A 244 -9.58 23.95 17.31
CA LEU A 244 -8.21 24.12 16.89
C LEU A 244 -8.02 25.56 16.40
N PRO A 245 -7.31 26.43 17.13
CA PRO A 245 -7.01 27.77 16.63
C PRO A 245 -6.21 27.71 15.33
N HIS A 246 -6.53 28.58 14.37
CA HIS A 246 -5.92 28.55 13.03
C HIS A 246 -4.39 28.73 13.04
N ASP A 247 -3.85 29.37 14.08
CA ASP A 247 -2.44 29.69 14.26
C ASP A 247 -1.73 28.84 15.33
N TYR A 248 -2.44 27.86 15.92
CA TYR A 248 -1.90 27.03 17.01
C TYR A 248 -0.56 26.36 16.65
N ASP A 249 -0.45 25.87 15.41
CA ASP A 249 0.76 25.22 14.89
C ASP A 249 1.54 26.12 13.91
N ARG A 250 1.35 27.45 13.96
CA ARG A 250 1.94 28.39 12.97
C ARG A 250 3.45 28.28 12.91
N GLU A 251 4.14 28.09 14.04
CA GLU A 251 5.61 27.97 14.06
C GLU A 251 6.10 26.68 13.38
N ILE A 252 5.40 25.57 13.62
CA ILE A 252 5.68 24.29 12.96
C ILE A 252 5.48 24.46 11.45
N MET A 253 4.40 25.11 11.03
CA MET A 253 4.10 25.33 9.62
C MET A 253 5.06 26.34 8.95
N ALA A 254 5.36 27.47 9.60
CA ALA A 254 6.24 28.51 9.07
C ALA A 254 7.71 28.07 8.96
N SER A 255 8.12 27.15 9.83
CA SER A 255 9.44 26.53 9.75
C SER A 255 9.53 25.46 8.66
N LEU A 256 8.43 25.09 8.00
CA LEU A 256 8.41 24.26 6.77
C LEU A 256 8.52 25.14 5.52
N SER A 257 7.76 26.23 5.46
CA SER A 257 7.74 27.14 4.28
C SER A 257 9.09 27.78 3.98
N ARG A 258 9.96 27.91 5.00
CA ARG A 258 11.35 28.42 4.85
C ARG A 258 12.33 27.36 4.35
N SER A 259 12.00 26.07 4.48
CA SER A 259 12.79 24.95 3.98
C SER A 259 12.38 24.54 2.55
N THR A 260 11.17 24.89 2.12
CA THR A 260 10.63 24.60 0.79
C THR A 260 11.10 25.62 -0.25
N SER A 261 12.13 25.28 -1.01
CA SER A 261 12.40 25.91 -2.31
C SER A 261 11.32 25.47 -3.33
N GLY A 262 10.12 26.04 -3.26
CA GLY A 262 9.16 26.03 -4.37
C GLY A 262 8.03 24.99 -4.40
N GLU A 263 7.85 24.14 -3.38
CA GLU A 263 6.73 23.17 -3.33
C GLU A 263 5.72 23.51 -2.21
N GLY A 264 4.44 23.59 -2.56
CA GLY A 264 3.37 24.14 -1.72
C GLY A 264 3.06 23.39 -0.42
N ILE A 265 2.30 24.05 0.45
CA ILE A 265 1.90 23.63 1.81
C ILE A 265 1.35 22.19 1.83
N ALA A 266 1.80 21.37 2.79
CA ALA A 266 1.36 19.99 2.97
C ALA A 266 -0.15 19.90 3.24
N ARG A 267 -0.90 19.17 2.40
CA ARG A 267 -2.37 19.09 2.42
C ARG A 267 -2.95 17.89 3.20
N GLY A 268 -2.30 17.48 4.30
CA GLY A 268 -2.73 16.30 5.08
C GLY A 268 -2.37 14.95 4.42
N PHE A 269 -2.95 13.85 4.90
CA PHE A 269 -2.70 12.52 4.33
C PHE A 269 -3.27 12.36 2.91
N SER A 270 -4.22 13.21 2.52
CA SER A 270 -4.78 13.26 1.16
C SER A 270 -4.23 14.44 0.35
N GLY A 271 -2.94 14.43 0.01
CA GLY A 271 -2.42 15.41 -0.94
C GLY A 271 -0.89 15.43 -1.13
N LYS A 272 -0.47 15.32 -2.39
CA LYS A 272 0.85 15.60 -3.01
C LYS A 272 2.13 14.95 -2.45
N ASN A 273 2.15 14.34 -1.26
CA ASN A 273 3.35 13.66 -0.73
C ASN A 273 3.17 12.16 -0.45
N LEU A 274 2.45 11.44 -1.32
CA LEU A 274 2.37 9.98 -1.26
C LEU A 274 3.72 9.27 -1.46
N SER A 275 4.75 9.98 -1.92
CA SER A 275 6.11 9.47 -2.10
C SER A 275 6.97 9.49 -0.83
N SER A 276 6.56 10.21 0.23
CA SER A 276 7.39 10.35 1.44
C SER A 276 7.21 9.19 2.43
N HIS A 277 6.09 8.48 2.41
CA HIS A 277 5.79 7.41 3.37
C HIS A 277 4.81 6.37 2.80
N VAL A 278 4.74 5.22 3.47
CA VAL A 278 3.65 4.26 3.36
C VAL A 278 2.83 4.31 4.64
N LEU A 279 1.51 4.50 4.55
CA LEU A 279 0.58 4.53 5.67
C LEU A 279 -0.24 3.24 5.71
N LEU A 280 -0.16 2.50 6.82
CA LEU A 280 -1.04 1.41 7.18
C LEU A 280 -2.04 1.92 8.23
N ALA A 281 -3.27 2.19 7.79
CA ALA A 281 -4.33 2.67 8.65
C ALA A 281 -5.31 1.54 8.99
N ALA A 282 -5.76 1.50 10.23
CA ALA A 282 -6.61 0.45 10.73
C ALA A 282 -8.02 0.44 10.12
N CYS A 283 -8.53 1.58 9.64
CA CYS A 283 -9.83 1.67 8.99
C CYS A 283 -9.88 2.80 7.94
N GLY A 284 -10.85 2.74 7.02
CA GLY A 284 -11.14 3.84 6.09
C GLY A 284 -11.82 5.06 6.75
N LYS A 285 -11.96 6.15 5.98
CA LYS A 285 -12.51 7.45 6.45
C LYS A 285 -13.95 7.42 6.96
N GLU A 286 -14.73 6.39 6.61
CA GLU A 286 -16.12 6.21 7.02
C GLU A 286 -16.28 5.01 7.97
N GLN A 287 -15.18 4.52 8.51
CA GLN A 287 -15.14 3.35 9.39
C GLN A 287 -14.48 3.70 10.73
N PHE A 288 -14.63 2.79 11.69
CA PHE A 288 -14.02 2.91 13.01
C PHE A 288 -13.06 1.74 13.25
N ALA A 289 -11.88 2.06 13.78
CA ALA A 289 -11.00 1.16 14.50
C ALA A 289 -11.54 0.83 15.89
N HIS A 290 -11.38 -0.43 16.32
CA HIS A 290 -11.95 -0.89 17.59
C HIS A 290 -10.95 -1.66 18.45
N GLU A 291 -11.16 -1.60 19.77
CA GLU A 291 -10.62 -2.58 20.71
C GLU A 291 -11.51 -3.81 20.75
N HIS A 292 -10.87 -4.98 20.84
CA HIS A 292 -11.59 -6.23 20.89
C HIS A 292 -12.08 -6.52 22.33
N PRO A 293 -13.35 -6.92 22.55
CA PRO A 293 -13.93 -7.11 23.89
C PRO A 293 -13.24 -8.19 24.74
N LYS A 294 -12.75 -9.26 24.08
CA LYS A 294 -12.17 -10.45 24.74
C LYS A 294 -10.66 -10.62 24.52
N LYS A 295 -10.02 -9.71 23.79
CA LYS A 295 -8.59 -9.78 23.47
C LYS A 295 -7.99 -8.47 23.93
N PRO A 296 -6.80 -8.46 24.52
CA PRO A 296 -6.24 -7.24 25.09
C PRO A 296 -5.62 -6.33 24.02
N ASN A 297 -6.15 -6.32 22.79
CA ASN A 297 -5.55 -5.68 21.62
C ASN A 297 -6.62 -4.96 20.77
N GLY A 298 -6.18 -3.98 19.99
CA GLY A 298 -6.93 -3.46 18.86
C GLY A 298 -7.16 -4.54 17.80
N VAL A 299 -8.29 -4.47 17.09
CA VAL A 299 -8.64 -5.47 16.05
C VAL A 299 -7.59 -5.49 14.93
N PHE A 300 -7.10 -4.32 14.52
CA PHE A 300 -6.06 -4.20 13.51
C PHE A 300 -4.69 -4.63 14.04
N SER A 301 -4.23 -4.08 15.17
CA SER A 301 -2.93 -4.45 15.76
C SER A 301 -2.83 -5.95 16.03
N TYR A 302 -3.90 -6.58 16.53
CA TYR A 302 -3.94 -8.02 16.72
C TYR A 302 -3.76 -8.80 15.41
N ALA A 303 -4.44 -8.38 14.33
CA ALA A 303 -4.33 -9.03 13.03
C ALA A 303 -2.94 -8.80 12.39
N LEU A 304 -2.41 -7.59 12.50
CA LEU A 304 -1.05 -7.22 12.08
C LEU A 304 -0.02 -8.12 12.77
N MET A 305 -0.04 -8.18 14.11
CA MET A 305 0.91 -8.98 14.88
C MET A 305 0.80 -10.47 14.57
N ARG A 306 -0.40 -11.01 14.32
CA ARG A 306 -0.57 -12.41 13.89
C ARG A 306 0.13 -12.73 12.57
N VAL A 307 0.22 -11.77 11.65
CA VAL A 307 0.97 -11.96 10.40
C VAL A 307 2.47 -11.82 10.66
N LEU A 308 2.87 -10.76 11.37
CA LEU A 308 4.29 -10.44 11.62
C LEU A 308 5.01 -11.48 12.51
N ASP A 309 4.32 -12.07 13.47
CA ASP A 309 4.88 -13.11 14.37
C ASP A 309 4.76 -14.52 13.81
N ASN A 310 4.13 -14.71 12.66
CA ASN A 310 3.96 -16.04 12.08
C ASN A 310 5.32 -16.60 11.64
N PRO A 311 5.83 -17.69 12.24
CA PRO A 311 7.15 -18.23 11.92
C PRO A 311 7.24 -18.81 10.49
N LYS A 312 6.09 -18.99 9.81
CA LYS A 312 6.04 -19.43 8.41
C LYS A 312 6.18 -18.29 7.41
N ILE A 313 6.11 -17.04 7.86
CA ILE A 313 6.20 -15.85 7.03
C ILE A 313 7.59 -15.26 7.18
N ASP A 314 8.36 -15.23 6.09
CA ASP A 314 9.63 -14.49 6.06
C ASP A 314 9.34 -13.02 5.76
N ILE A 315 9.61 -12.15 6.73
CA ILE A 315 9.42 -10.70 6.57
C ILE A 315 10.16 -10.14 5.35
N ARG A 316 11.32 -10.69 5.01
CA ARG A 316 12.12 -10.25 3.87
C ARG A 316 11.41 -10.50 2.54
N SER A 317 10.41 -11.40 2.53
CA SER A 317 9.54 -11.71 1.39
C SER A 317 8.23 -10.92 1.37
N LEU A 318 7.91 -10.17 2.43
CA LEU A 318 6.70 -9.36 2.49
C LEU A 318 6.88 -8.03 1.76
N THR A 319 5.81 -7.63 1.08
CA THR A 319 5.58 -6.27 0.61
C THR A 319 4.48 -5.65 1.47
N TYR A 320 4.31 -4.32 1.47
CA TYR A 320 3.17 -3.75 2.20
C TYR A 320 1.84 -4.28 1.64
N THR A 321 1.70 -4.43 0.32
CA THR A 321 0.50 -5.04 -0.28
C THR A 321 0.28 -6.49 0.15
N SER A 322 1.32 -7.34 0.15
CA SER A 322 1.16 -8.74 0.58
C SER A 322 0.90 -8.91 2.08
N LEU A 323 1.41 -7.98 2.91
CA LEU A 323 1.04 -7.87 4.33
C LEU A 323 -0.45 -7.58 4.47
N MET A 324 -0.98 -6.60 3.74
CA MET A 324 -2.41 -6.24 3.82
C MET A 324 -3.32 -7.39 3.38
N SER A 325 -3.00 -8.07 2.29
CA SER A 325 -3.74 -9.26 1.85
C SER A 325 -3.72 -10.37 2.90
N SER A 326 -2.60 -10.51 3.62
CA SER A 326 -2.49 -11.48 4.73
C SER A 326 -3.30 -11.08 5.95
N ILE A 327 -3.37 -9.79 6.28
CA ILE A 327 -4.20 -9.25 7.37
C ILE A 327 -5.69 -9.46 7.04
N GLU A 328 -6.10 -9.08 5.82
CA GLU A 328 -7.47 -9.27 5.35
C GLU A 328 -7.87 -10.74 5.41
N TYR A 329 -7.04 -11.64 4.89
CA TYR A 329 -7.28 -13.08 5.01
C TYR A 329 -7.33 -13.56 6.46
N ALA A 330 -6.45 -13.06 7.34
CA ALA A 330 -6.44 -13.44 8.74
C ALA A 330 -7.70 -12.97 9.50
N GLN A 331 -8.29 -11.85 9.08
CA GLN A 331 -9.56 -11.31 9.57
C GLN A 331 -10.77 -12.07 9.01
N VAL A 332 -10.78 -12.36 7.70
CA VAL A 332 -11.91 -13.01 6.99
C VAL A 332 -11.96 -14.52 7.14
N VAL A 333 -10.82 -15.24 7.27
CA VAL A 333 -10.73 -16.72 7.25
C VAL A 333 -10.16 -17.32 8.55
N GLY A 334 -9.64 -16.47 9.44
CA GLY A 334 -9.19 -16.84 10.78
C GLY A 334 -10.32 -17.38 11.68
N PRO A 335 -10.07 -17.69 12.96
CA PRO A 335 -11.13 -18.05 13.92
C PRO A 335 -12.26 -17.00 14.02
N PHE A 336 -12.00 -15.77 13.57
CA PHE A 336 -12.99 -14.69 13.40
C PHE A 336 -14.02 -14.95 12.28
N SER A 337 -13.65 -15.68 11.22
CA SER A 337 -14.51 -16.09 10.10
C SER A 337 -15.68 -16.95 10.55
N LEU A 338 -15.41 -17.91 11.45
CA LEU A 338 -16.46 -18.79 11.99
C LEU A 338 -17.47 -17.98 12.80
N LEU A 339 -17.02 -16.94 13.53
CA LEU A 339 -17.94 -15.99 14.15
C LEU A 339 -18.65 -15.11 13.11
N GLN A 340 -17.95 -14.65 12.07
CA GLN A 340 -18.49 -13.75 11.05
C GLN A 340 -19.56 -14.43 10.16
N SER A 341 -19.46 -15.75 9.94
CA SER A 341 -20.44 -16.52 9.16
C SER A 341 -21.57 -17.12 10.01
N LEU A 342 -21.34 -17.42 11.29
CA LEU A 342 -22.38 -17.91 12.22
C LEU A 342 -23.19 -16.76 12.83
N LEU A 343 -22.58 -15.58 12.96
CA LEU A 343 -23.22 -14.34 13.39
C LEU A 343 -23.15 -13.39 12.20
N PHE A 344 -24.17 -13.39 11.33
CA PHE A 344 -24.30 -12.51 10.16
C PHE A 344 -24.21 -10.99 10.48
N THR A 345 -23.82 -10.58 11.71
CA THR A 345 -23.97 -9.23 12.27
C THR A 345 -22.94 -8.76 13.33
N ALA A 346 -21.94 -9.52 13.79
CA ALA A 346 -21.29 -9.19 15.09
C ALA A 346 -19.88 -8.54 15.12
N ILE A 347 -19.05 -8.59 14.08
CA ILE A 347 -17.73 -7.91 14.08
C ILE A 347 -17.86 -6.60 13.30
N PRO A 348 -17.50 -5.42 13.86
CA PRO A 348 -17.45 -4.19 13.10
C PRO A 348 -16.54 -4.37 11.88
N ARG A 349 -17.08 -4.12 10.68
CA ARG A 349 -16.30 -4.26 9.45
C ARG A 349 -15.26 -3.15 9.43
N GLN A 350 -14.02 -3.52 9.73
CA GLN A 350 -12.86 -2.65 9.76
C GLN A 350 -11.92 -3.07 8.64
N ASN A 351 -11.92 -2.31 7.55
CA ASN A 351 -11.05 -2.59 6.41
C ASN A 351 -9.77 -1.78 6.58
N ALA A 352 -8.66 -2.47 6.82
CA ALA A 352 -7.37 -1.80 6.94
C ALA A 352 -6.92 -1.27 5.56
N HIS A 353 -6.39 -0.06 5.54
CA HIS A 353 -5.98 0.65 4.32
C HIS A 353 -4.45 0.75 4.26
N CYS A 354 -3.91 0.66 3.04
CA CYS A 354 -2.50 0.87 2.76
C CYS A 354 -2.36 1.92 1.65
N GLN A 355 -1.69 3.03 1.97
CA GLN A 355 -1.57 4.19 1.09
C GLN A 355 -0.11 4.60 0.94
N GLY A 356 0.24 5.15 -0.22
CA GLY A 356 1.58 5.59 -0.57
C GLY A 356 1.92 5.22 -2.02
N ALA A 357 2.89 5.89 -2.61
CA ALA A 357 3.37 5.59 -3.96
C ALA A 357 4.05 4.22 -4.05
N GLU A 358 4.45 3.69 -2.90
CA GLU A 358 5.47 2.65 -2.80
C GLU A 358 5.01 1.44 -1.96
N VAL A 359 3.69 1.24 -1.95
CA VAL A 359 3.01 0.12 -1.28
C VAL A 359 3.47 -1.26 -1.77
N ASN A 360 4.05 -1.34 -2.97
CA ASN A 360 4.59 -2.59 -3.49
C ASN A 360 6.04 -2.86 -3.03
N ARG A 361 6.69 -1.95 -2.29
CA ARG A 361 8.03 -2.23 -1.76
C ARG A 361 8.03 -3.29 -0.68
N ARG A 362 9.22 -3.84 -0.43
CA ARG A 362 9.43 -4.75 0.70
C ARG A 362 9.12 -4.04 2.01
N LEU A 363 8.45 -4.76 2.90
CA LEU A 363 8.10 -4.24 4.22
C LEU A 363 9.39 -3.84 4.97
N PHE A 364 9.49 -2.57 5.34
CA PHE A 364 10.67 -1.97 6.01
C PHE A 364 11.99 -2.08 5.24
N ASN A 365 12.00 -2.50 3.97
CA ASN A 365 13.20 -2.59 3.16
C ASN A 365 13.05 -1.91 1.79
N HIS A 366 13.88 -0.91 1.51
CA HIS A 366 13.94 -0.25 0.21
C HIS A 366 15.14 -0.66 -0.64
N ARG A 367 16.06 -1.47 -0.10
CA ARG A 367 17.32 -1.86 -0.76
C ARG A 367 17.14 -2.93 -1.83
N ILE A 368 15.95 -3.53 -1.89
CA ILE A 368 15.65 -4.71 -2.72
C ILE A 368 14.36 -4.48 -3.47
N GLN A 369 14.30 -5.02 -4.68
CA GLN A 369 13.13 -4.93 -5.53
C GLN A 369 11.88 -5.49 -4.84
N GLY A 370 10.79 -4.72 -4.93
CA GLY A 370 9.50 -5.05 -4.33
C GLY A 370 8.66 -6.03 -5.16
N GLY A 371 7.35 -5.92 -5.00
CA GLY A 371 6.33 -6.65 -5.72
C GLY A 371 6.02 -6.07 -7.10
N ASP A 372 5.57 -6.94 -7.99
CA ASP A 372 4.98 -6.60 -9.27
C ASP A 372 3.45 -6.45 -9.09
N PRO A 373 2.89 -5.24 -9.26
CA PRO A 373 1.45 -5.01 -9.11
C PRO A 373 0.60 -5.75 -10.16
N ARG A 374 1.22 -6.38 -11.16
CA ARG A 374 0.52 -7.18 -12.17
C ARG A 374 0.14 -8.57 -11.68
N PHE A 375 0.61 -8.99 -10.50
CA PHE A 375 0.11 -10.21 -9.86
C PHE A 375 -1.28 -9.97 -9.29
N ILE A 376 -2.17 -10.91 -9.57
CA ILE A 376 -3.54 -10.94 -9.07
C ILE A 376 -3.59 -11.89 -7.89
N LEU A 377 -4.23 -11.49 -6.79
CA LEU A 377 -4.35 -12.31 -5.60
C LEU A 377 -5.30 -13.50 -5.86
N GLY A 378 -4.94 -14.67 -5.36
CA GLY A 378 -5.75 -15.86 -5.38
C GLY A 378 -5.94 -16.42 -3.97
N PHE A 379 -7.13 -16.98 -3.72
CA PHE A 379 -7.51 -17.53 -2.44
C PHE A 379 -7.89 -19.00 -2.57
N LYS A 380 -7.44 -19.79 -1.60
CA LYS A 380 -7.88 -21.17 -1.39
C LYS A 380 -8.71 -21.24 -0.11
N SER A 381 -9.98 -21.62 -0.24
CA SER A 381 -10.87 -21.82 0.89
C SER A 381 -10.48 -23.07 1.71
N LYS A 382 -11.08 -23.22 2.90
CA LYS A 382 -10.89 -24.44 3.72
C LYS A 382 -11.48 -25.69 3.06
N THR A 383 -12.50 -25.53 2.22
CA THR A 383 -13.14 -26.58 1.43
C THR A 383 -12.34 -26.95 0.17
N GLY A 384 -11.34 -26.14 -0.19
CA GLY A 384 -10.47 -26.38 -1.35
C GLY A 384 -10.84 -25.61 -2.61
N ASP A 385 -11.87 -24.76 -2.54
CA ASP A 385 -12.28 -23.89 -3.64
C ASP A 385 -11.22 -22.83 -3.90
N LEU A 386 -10.95 -22.58 -5.18
CA LEU A 386 -9.95 -21.63 -5.63
C LEU A 386 -10.62 -20.44 -6.29
N THR A 387 -10.30 -19.24 -5.82
CA THR A 387 -10.84 -17.99 -6.37
C THR A 387 -9.71 -17.02 -6.70
N LEU A 388 -9.99 -16.12 -7.63
CA LEU A 388 -9.10 -15.06 -8.09
C LEU A 388 -9.77 -13.72 -7.77
N ASP A 389 -9.00 -12.78 -7.23
CA ASP A 389 -9.42 -11.41 -6.91
C ASP A 389 -9.43 -10.50 -8.15
N ALA A 390 -10.03 -11.01 -9.22
CA ALA A 390 -10.26 -10.29 -10.45
C ALA A 390 -11.40 -10.97 -11.21
N GLY A 391 -12.31 -10.17 -11.73
CA GLY A 391 -13.46 -10.63 -12.49
C GLY A 391 -13.59 -9.89 -13.81
N THR A 392 -14.83 -9.78 -14.28
CA THR A 392 -15.17 -9.17 -15.57
C THR A 392 -14.72 -7.71 -15.65
N ILE A 393 -14.76 -6.95 -14.55
CA ILE A 393 -14.33 -5.54 -14.54
C ILE A 393 -12.84 -5.42 -14.84
N GLN A 394 -12.03 -6.36 -14.35
CA GLN A 394 -10.58 -6.44 -14.59
C GLN A 394 -10.24 -7.16 -15.90
N GLY A 395 -11.24 -7.49 -16.72
CA GLY A 395 -11.07 -8.16 -18.00
C GLY A 395 -10.76 -9.66 -17.89
N ILE A 396 -11.13 -10.32 -16.79
CA ILE A 396 -11.05 -11.79 -16.69
C ILE A 396 -12.23 -12.42 -17.42
N THR A 397 -11.98 -13.50 -18.16
CA THR A 397 -12.98 -14.25 -18.92
C THR A 397 -12.85 -15.75 -18.65
N VAL A 398 -13.95 -16.49 -18.77
CA VAL A 398 -13.94 -17.96 -18.69
C VAL A 398 -13.00 -18.53 -19.75
N GLY A 399 -12.13 -19.46 -19.35
CA GLY A 399 -11.11 -20.06 -20.21
C GLY A 399 -9.73 -19.39 -20.12
N CYS A 400 -9.59 -18.25 -19.44
CA CYS A 400 -8.29 -17.67 -19.11
C CYS A 400 -7.42 -18.68 -18.36
N LYS A 401 -6.16 -18.84 -18.77
CA LYS A 401 -5.16 -19.57 -18.00
C LYS A 401 -4.34 -18.58 -17.20
N VAL A 402 -4.10 -18.94 -15.95
CA VAL A 402 -3.26 -18.18 -15.03
C VAL A 402 -2.10 -19.05 -14.56
N ALA A 403 -0.89 -18.51 -14.62
CA ALA A 403 0.27 -19.09 -13.94
C ALA A 403 0.20 -18.73 -12.46
N VAL A 404 0.57 -19.66 -11.57
CA VAL A 404 0.45 -19.53 -10.11
C VAL A 404 1.81 -19.39 -9.46
N TYR A 405 1.93 -18.54 -8.43
CA TYR A 405 3.18 -18.17 -7.78
C TYR A 405 3.00 -18.10 -6.26
N HIS A 406 4.09 -18.32 -5.52
CA HIS A 406 4.09 -18.18 -4.06
C HIS A 406 4.07 -16.71 -3.60
N SER A 407 4.59 -15.80 -4.43
CA SER A 407 4.76 -14.40 -4.04
C SER A 407 4.43 -13.46 -5.21
N ASN A 408 4.14 -12.21 -4.89
CA ASN A 408 4.02 -11.12 -5.88
C ASN A 408 5.37 -10.49 -6.23
N LEU A 409 6.49 -11.06 -5.80
CA LEU A 409 7.80 -10.41 -5.90
C LEU A 409 8.31 -10.34 -7.34
N LEU A 410 8.96 -9.24 -7.68
CA LEU A 410 9.74 -9.16 -8.90
C LEU A 410 10.93 -10.13 -8.79
N PRO A 411 11.15 -10.98 -9.81
CA PRO A 411 12.22 -11.98 -9.76
C PRO A 411 13.58 -11.30 -9.86
N ILE A 412 14.49 -11.66 -8.96
CA ILE A 412 15.91 -11.31 -9.02
C ILE A 412 16.75 -12.60 -9.06
N PRO A 413 18.01 -12.57 -9.56
CA PRO A 413 18.84 -13.78 -9.64
C PRO A 413 18.98 -14.52 -8.30
N GLU A 414 19.07 -13.79 -7.20
CA GLU A 414 19.25 -14.34 -5.85
C GLU A 414 17.96 -14.93 -5.27
N GLN A 415 16.79 -14.46 -5.73
CA GLN A 415 15.44 -14.85 -5.31
C GLN A 415 14.51 -14.91 -6.54
N PRO A 416 14.56 -16.01 -7.31
CA PRO A 416 13.68 -16.20 -8.45
C PRO A 416 12.23 -16.40 -7.98
N ASN A 417 11.27 -15.90 -8.75
CA ASN A 417 9.83 -16.12 -8.52
C ASN A 417 9.28 -17.10 -9.56
N LEU A 418 9.52 -18.40 -9.33
CA LEU A 418 9.15 -19.46 -10.27
C LEU A 418 7.66 -19.79 -10.18
N SER A 419 7.06 -20.06 -11.34
CA SER A 419 5.67 -20.54 -11.42
C SER A 419 5.56 -21.95 -10.85
N LEU A 420 4.51 -22.18 -10.06
CA LEU A 420 4.14 -23.46 -9.47
C LEU A 420 3.33 -24.34 -10.42
N GLY A 421 2.80 -23.75 -11.49
CA GLY A 421 1.91 -24.41 -12.44
C GLY A 421 0.85 -23.44 -12.94
N SER A 422 -0.21 -23.98 -13.55
CA SER A 422 -1.30 -23.19 -14.11
C SER A 422 -2.67 -23.67 -13.67
N LEU A 423 -3.59 -22.71 -13.54
CA LEU A 423 -5.02 -22.93 -13.32
C LEU A 423 -5.80 -22.33 -14.48
N ILE A 424 -7.05 -22.76 -14.64
CA ILE A 424 -7.98 -22.23 -15.63
C ILE A 424 -9.17 -21.57 -14.93
N VAL A 425 -9.61 -20.44 -15.48
CA VAL A 425 -10.83 -19.75 -15.03
C VAL A 425 -12.05 -20.48 -15.56
N THR A 426 -12.94 -20.92 -14.67
CA THR A 426 -14.15 -21.69 -15.02
C THR A 426 -15.45 -20.90 -14.87
N ALA A 427 -15.46 -19.89 -13.99
CA ALA A 427 -16.57 -18.97 -13.81
C ALA A 427 -16.03 -17.58 -13.46
N VAL A 428 -16.79 -16.53 -13.75
CA VAL A 428 -16.39 -15.14 -13.55
C VAL A 428 -17.59 -14.33 -13.06
N ASP A 429 -17.38 -13.54 -12.00
CA ASP A 429 -18.29 -12.51 -11.50
C ASP A 429 -17.78 -11.11 -11.90
N SER A 430 -18.38 -10.05 -11.37
CA SER A 430 -17.94 -8.67 -11.65
C SER A 430 -16.50 -8.40 -11.18
N ALA A 431 -16.11 -8.87 -9.99
CA ALA A 431 -14.81 -8.57 -9.37
C ALA A 431 -14.01 -9.83 -8.95
N SER A 432 -14.57 -11.02 -9.11
CA SER A 432 -13.95 -12.30 -8.75
C SER A 432 -14.06 -13.33 -9.87
N ALA A 433 -13.25 -14.38 -9.81
CA ALA A 433 -13.36 -15.53 -10.70
C ALA A 433 -13.04 -16.85 -10.00
N THR A 434 -13.65 -17.94 -10.45
CA THR A 434 -13.39 -19.30 -9.96
C THR A 434 -12.30 -19.96 -10.77
N LEU A 435 -11.36 -20.59 -10.09
CA LEU A 435 -10.23 -21.30 -10.67
C LEU A 435 -10.37 -22.81 -10.51
N ALA A 436 -9.90 -23.56 -11.50
CA ALA A 436 -9.80 -25.02 -11.43
C ALA A 436 -8.44 -25.51 -11.93
N PHE A 437 -8.05 -26.70 -11.48
CA PHE A 437 -6.92 -27.41 -12.06
C PHE A 437 -7.22 -27.74 -13.51
N GLN A 438 -6.24 -27.49 -14.38
CA GLN A 438 -6.36 -27.92 -15.77
C GLN A 438 -6.26 -29.45 -15.82
N PRO A 439 -7.18 -30.16 -16.51
CA PRO A 439 -6.98 -31.56 -16.83
C PRO A 439 -5.73 -31.65 -17.72
N THR A 440 -4.64 -32.24 -17.23
CA THR A 440 -3.48 -32.56 -18.07
C THR A 440 -3.87 -33.66 -19.05
N PRO A 441 -3.81 -33.44 -20.38
CA PRO A 441 -3.83 -34.56 -21.31
C PRO A 441 -2.57 -35.41 -21.07
N PRO A 442 -2.66 -36.74 -21.16
CA PRO A 442 -1.50 -37.60 -21.02
C PRO A 442 -0.56 -37.39 -22.22
N THR A 443 0.51 -36.61 -22.06
CA THR A 443 1.57 -36.52 -23.07
C THR A 443 2.74 -37.40 -22.70
N SER A 444 3.04 -38.33 -23.60
CA SER A 444 4.25 -39.14 -23.67
C SER A 444 5.50 -38.29 -23.88
N SER A 445 6.59 -38.70 -23.22
CA SER A 445 8.00 -38.27 -23.37
C SER A 445 8.40 -36.93 -22.74
N GLY A 446 8.86 -37.01 -21.48
CA GLY A 446 9.60 -35.97 -20.76
C GLY A 446 9.37 -36.09 -19.24
N PRO A 447 10.37 -35.78 -18.38
CA PRO A 447 10.10 -35.63 -16.96
C PRO A 447 9.13 -34.46 -16.78
N ALA A 448 7.85 -34.76 -16.54
CA ALA A 448 6.83 -33.74 -16.34
C ALA A 448 7.20 -32.91 -15.10
N PRO A 449 7.08 -31.57 -15.15
CA PRO A 449 7.18 -30.74 -13.96
C PRO A 449 6.17 -31.27 -12.92
N LYS A 450 6.56 -31.25 -11.64
CA LYS A 450 5.72 -31.73 -10.54
C LYS A 450 4.35 -31.05 -10.65
N PRO A 451 3.24 -31.80 -10.79
CA PRO A 451 1.93 -31.21 -11.00
C PRO A 451 1.56 -30.34 -9.82
N LEU A 452 0.99 -29.16 -10.10
CA LEU A 452 0.42 -28.30 -9.07
C LEU A 452 -0.69 -29.08 -8.36
N THR A 453 -0.62 -29.19 -7.03
CA THR A 453 -1.65 -29.85 -6.23
C THR A 453 -2.31 -28.88 -5.27
N LEU A 454 -3.52 -29.21 -4.83
CA LEU A 454 -4.23 -28.43 -3.82
C LEU A 454 -3.45 -28.33 -2.49
N SER A 455 -2.67 -29.36 -2.16
CA SER A 455 -1.81 -29.41 -0.99
C SER A 455 -0.58 -28.52 -1.09
N SER A 456 -0.06 -28.26 -2.30
CA SER A 456 1.09 -27.37 -2.50
C SER A 456 0.73 -25.88 -2.51
N LEU A 457 -0.55 -25.54 -2.73
CA LEU A 457 -1.02 -24.16 -2.73
C LEU A 457 -1.14 -23.63 -1.30
N HIS A 458 -0.53 -22.47 -1.04
CA HIS A 458 -0.77 -21.72 0.18
C HIS A 458 -2.20 -21.11 0.15
N PRO A 459 -2.87 -20.86 1.29
CA PRO A 459 -4.22 -20.28 1.29
C PRO A 459 -4.33 -18.94 0.56
N LEU A 460 -3.25 -18.17 0.58
CA LEU A 460 -3.02 -17.03 -0.31
C LEU A 460 -1.95 -17.40 -1.32
N PHE A 461 -2.21 -17.15 -2.60
CA PHE A 461 -1.27 -17.33 -3.69
C PHE A 461 -1.43 -16.18 -4.69
N TYR A 462 -0.51 -16.10 -5.65
CA TYR A 462 -0.53 -15.05 -6.67
C TYR A 462 -0.65 -15.65 -8.05
N CYS A 463 -1.33 -14.93 -8.93
CA CYS A 463 -1.60 -15.35 -10.28
C CYS A 463 -1.16 -14.30 -11.30
N ARG A 464 -0.74 -14.75 -12.47
CA ARG A 464 -0.54 -13.90 -13.63
C ARG A 464 -1.21 -14.54 -14.83
N ILE A 465 -1.94 -13.75 -15.61
CA ILE A 465 -2.56 -14.23 -16.84
C ILE A 465 -1.44 -14.70 -17.79
N SER A 466 -1.47 -15.99 -18.13
CA SER A 466 -0.51 -16.61 -19.04
C SER A 466 -1.11 -16.79 -20.43
N GLN A 467 -2.43 -16.94 -20.53
CA GLN A 467 -3.13 -17.08 -21.80
C GLN A 467 -4.58 -16.58 -21.66
N ARG A 468 -5.07 -15.81 -22.64
CA ARG A 468 -6.48 -15.42 -22.74
C ARG A 468 -7.20 -16.20 -23.86
N PRO A 469 -8.50 -16.49 -23.72
CA PRO A 469 -9.28 -17.15 -24.76
C PRO A 469 -9.71 -16.18 -25.88
N SER A 470 -9.54 -16.64 -27.11
CA SER A 470 -10.32 -16.34 -28.34
C SER A 470 -10.38 -14.92 -28.94
N GLU A 471 -10.24 -13.82 -28.20
CA GLU A 471 -10.25 -12.49 -28.83
C GLU A 471 -8.83 -11.97 -29.07
N THR A 472 -8.30 -12.39 -30.22
CA THR A 472 -6.96 -12.00 -30.64
C THR A 472 -6.97 -10.54 -31.11
N LEU A 473 -6.12 -9.71 -30.50
CA LEU A 473 -5.77 -8.42 -31.08
C LEU A 473 -4.72 -8.66 -32.17
N ILE A 474 -5.11 -8.42 -33.43
CA ILE A 474 -4.21 -8.58 -34.57
C ILE A 474 -3.42 -7.28 -34.74
N ILE A 475 -2.11 -7.38 -34.74
CA ILE A 475 -1.20 -6.23 -34.86
C ILE A 475 -0.29 -6.39 -36.07
N SER A 476 0.11 -5.29 -36.67
CA SER A 476 1.06 -5.28 -37.79
C SER A 476 2.02 -4.11 -37.68
N SER A 477 3.10 -4.17 -38.45
CA SER A 477 4.05 -3.08 -38.59
C SER A 477 4.70 -3.12 -39.97
N ASN A 478 5.11 -1.96 -40.48
CA ASN A 478 6.01 -1.89 -41.64
C ASN A 478 7.40 -2.51 -41.33
N SER A 479 7.72 -2.77 -40.06
CA SER A 479 8.90 -3.51 -39.60
C SER A 479 8.49 -4.63 -38.63
N ILE A 480 8.21 -5.82 -39.17
CA ILE A 480 7.81 -7.00 -38.38
C ILE A 480 8.92 -7.45 -37.43
N SER A 481 10.19 -7.39 -37.86
CA SER A 481 11.33 -7.79 -37.03
C SER A 481 11.47 -6.91 -35.78
N TRP A 482 11.24 -5.61 -35.91
CA TRP A 482 11.19 -4.70 -34.76
C TRP A 482 10.04 -5.08 -33.82
N LEU A 483 8.85 -5.33 -34.35
CA LEU A 483 7.67 -5.66 -33.55
C LEU A 483 7.86 -6.98 -32.79
N GLU A 484 8.44 -8.00 -33.42
CA GLU A 484 8.77 -9.29 -32.79
C GLU A 484 9.86 -9.15 -31.72
N SER A 485 10.86 -8.29 -31.96
CA SER A 485 11.89 -7.97 -30.96
C SER A 485 11.30 -7.23 -29.75
N ALA A 486 10.37 -6.31 -29.98
CA ALA A 486 9.70 -5.53 -28.96
C ALA A 486 8.73 -6.36 -28.10
N LEU A 487 8.09 -7.38 -28.69
CA LEU A 487 7.00 -8.15 -28.07
C LEU A 487 7.38 -9.64 -27.93
N SER A 488 7.84 -10.02 -26.73
CA SER A 488 8.23 -11.40 -26.45
C SER A 488 7.07 -12.40 -26.67
N PRO A 489 7.35 -13.68 -26.97
CA PRO A 489 6.32 -14.71 -27.09
C PRO A 489 5.40 -14.79 -25.87
N GLU A 490 5.93 -14.63 -24.66
CA GLU A 490 5.18 -14.65 -23.40
C GLU A 490 4.26 -13.43 -23.28
N PHE A 491 4.73 -12.26 -23.70
CA PHE A 491 3.90 -11.05 -23.74
C PHE A 491 2.74 -11.23 -24.72
N ARG A 492 3.01 -11.75 -25.92
CA ARG A 492 1.97 -12.02 -26.94
C ARG A 492 0.93 -13.02 -26.46
N ALA A 493 1.37 -14.14 -25.87
CA ALA A 493 0.46 -15.16 -25.34
C ALA A 493 -0.44 -14.64 -24.20
N SER A 494 0.14 -13.90 -23.24
CA SER A 494 -0.61 -13.36 -22.09
C SER A 494 -1.62 -12.26 -22.45
N HIS A 495 -1.47 -11.65 -23.63
CA HIS A 495 -2.31 -10.55 -24.11
C HIS A 495 -3.15 -10.94 -25.34
N SER A 496 -3.13 -12.22 -25.77
CA SER A 496 -3.77 -12.68 -27.01
C SER A 496 -3.43 -11.82 -28.22
N LEU A 497 -2.14 -11.61 -28.47
CA LEU A 497 -1.67 -10.85 -29.64
C LEU A 497 -1.26 -11.79 -30.76
N THR A 498 -1.66 -11.46 -31.99
CA THR A 498 -1.12 -12.10 -33.20
C THR A 498 -0.52 -11.05 -34.11
N ILE A 499 0.70 -11.31 -34.58
CA ILE A 499 1.37 -10.46 -35.56
C ILE A 499 0.99 -10.94 -36.95
N THR A 500 0.62 -10.01 -37.83
CA THR A 500 0.34 -10.27 -39.24
C THR A 500 1.17 -9.36 -40.14
N THR A 501 1.48 -9.83 -41.35
CA THR A 501 2.08 -9.02 -42.42
C THR A 501 1.04 -8.21 -43.20
N ASP A 502 -0.25 -8.58 -43.10
CA ASP A 502 -1.34 -7.86 -43.76
C ASP A 502 -1.85 -6.71 -42.88
N THR A 503 -1.45 -5.48 -43.20
CA THR A 503 -1.86 -4.28 -42.47
C THR A 503 -3.36 -4.02 -42.51
N LYS A 504 -4.10 -4.53 -43.51
CA LYS A 504 -5.56 -4.35 -43.61
C LYS A 504 -6.32 -5.28 -42.68
N ALA A 505 -5.74 -6.44 -42.37
CA ALA A 505 -6.31 -7.39 -41.42
C ALA A 505 -5.99 -7.03 -39.96
N ALA A 506 -5.12 -6.05 -39.72
CA ALA A 506 -4.69 -5.64 -38.39
C ALA A 506 -5.67 -4.67 -37.73
N ASN A 507 -5.88 -4.86 -36.42
CA ASN A 507 -6.63 -3.93 -35.59
C ASN A 507 -5.76 -2.74 -35.16
N LEU A 508 -4.45 -2.94 -35.04
CA LEU A 508 -3.45 -1.91 -34.79
C LEU A 508 -2.28 -2.05 -35.76
N VAL A 509 -1.84 -0.94 -36.33
CA VAL A 509 -0.67 -0.87 -37.21
C VAL A 509 0.34 0.11 -36.64
N PHE A 510 1.56 -0.37 -36.41
CA PHE A 510 2.69 0.43 -35.96
C PHE A 510 3.58 0.81 -37.14
N ILE A 511 3.63 2.09 -37.48
CA ILE A 511 4.36 2.60 -38.65
C ILE A 511 5.62 3.30 -38.16
N LEU A 512 6.78 2.70 -38.45
CA LEU A 512 8.09 3.27 -38.13
C LEU A 512 8.49 4.29 -39.19
N GLU A 513 8.76 5.50 -38.75
CA GLU A 513 9.28 6.61 -39.56
C GLU A 513 10.45 7.25 -38.80
N GLY A 514 11.68 6.85 -39.16
CA GLY A 514 12.88 7.25 -38.42
C GLY A 514 12.87 6.69 -37.00
N ASP A 515 13.02 7.56 -36.00
CA ASP A 515 13.05 7.21 -34.57
C ASP A 515 11.67 7.27 -33.90
N ILE A 516 10.61 7.42 -34.70
CA ILE A 516 9.24 7.58 -34.22
C ILE A 516 8.35 6.46 -34.78
N VAL A 517 7.45 5.97 -33.94
CA VAL A 517 6.40 5.02 -34.28
C VAL A 517 5.05 5.75 -34.25
N HIS A 518 4.37 5.76 -35.39
CA HIS A 518 2.98 6.18 -35.50
C HIS A 518 2.05 4.99 -35.28
N LEU A 519 0.87 5.27 -34.72
CA LEU A 519 -0.14 4.26 -34.43
C LEU A 519 -1.40 4.53 -35.25
N ASP A 520 -1.72 3.60 -36.13
CA ASP A 520 -3.02 3.53 -36.79
C ASP A 520 -3.85 2.40 -36.17
N HIS A 521 -5.16 2.57 -36.11
CA HIS A 521 -6.09 1.58 -35.59
C HIS A 521 -7.31 1.41 -36.49
N SER A 522 -7.96 0.26 -36.35
CA SER A 522 -9.20 -0.10 -37.04
C SER A 522 -10.17 -0.71 -36.03
N PHE A 523 -11.05 0.15 -35.51
CA PHE A 523 -12.12 -0.19 -34.57
C PHE A 523 -13.45 0.33 -35.12
N PRO A 524 -14.15 -0.48 -35.94
CA PRO A 524 -15.31 -0.02 -36.71
C PRO A 524 -16.42 0.66 -35.91
N LEU A 525 -16.57 0.34 -34.62
CA LEU A 525 -17.55 0.95 -33.72
C LEU A 525 -17.25 2.40 -33.34
N VAL A 526 -15.98 2.84 -33.47
CA VAL A 526 -15.54 4.17 -32.99
C VAL A 526 -14.71 4.95 -34.01
N ASP A 527 -14.27 4.34 -35.11
CA ASP A 527 -13.41 4.99 -36.12
C ASP A 527 -14.00 6.31 -36.64
N THR A 528 -15.33 6.41 -36.75
CA THR A 528 -16.05 7.64 -37.16
C THR A 528 -15.99 8.77 -36.13
N HIS A 529 -15.71 8.46 -34.87
CA HIS A 529 -15.71 9.40 -33.75
C HIS A 529 -14.31 9.85 -33.36
N ILE A 530 -13.33 8.95 -33.41
CA ILE A 530 -11.95 9.22 -32.95
C ILE A 530 -10.93 9.28 -34.10
N GLY A 531 -11.35 9.01 -35.35
CA GLY A 531 -10.44 8.84 -36.48
C GLY A 531 -9.75 7.48 -36.44
N THR A 532 -8.82 7.24 -37.37
CA THR A 532 -8.06 5.97 -37.46
C THR A 532 -6.57 6.13 -37.15
N ARG A 533 -6.04 7.36 -37.12
CA ARG A 533 -4.65 7.64 -36.76
C ARG A 533 -4.57 8.34 -35.41
N SER A 534 -3.78 7.77 -34.50
CA SER A 534 -3.50 8.37 -33.21
C SER A 534 -2.74 9.70 -33.40
N PRO A 535 -3.12 10.77 -32.68
CA PRO A 535 -2.36 12.02 -32.66
C PRO A 535 -1.06 11.89 -31.83
N HIS A 536 -0.87 10.79 -31.11
CA HIS A 536 0.30 10.55 -30.27
C HIS A 536 1.21 9.50 -30.89
N THR A 537 2.51 9.69 -30.69
CA THR A 537 3.57 8.85 -31.25
C THR A 537 4.43 8.25 -30.13
N ILE A 538 5.14 7.18 -30.46
CA ILE A 538 6.00 6.45 -29.52
C ILE A 538 7.43 6.48 -30.05
N PRO A 539 8.45 6.86 -29.25
CA PRO A 539 9.85 6.70 -29.65
C PRO A 539 10.16 5.23 -29.91
N VAL A 540 10.90 4.90 -30.97
CA VAL A 540 11.21 3.51 -31.38
C VAL A 540 11.89 2.70 -30.27
N GLY A 541 12.69 3.35 -29.43
CA GLY A 541 13.37 2.74 -28.28
C GLY A 541 12.49 2.56 -27.02
N ASP A 542 11.31 3.19 -26.96
CA ASP A 542 10.44 3.13 -25.78
C ASP A 542 9.48 1.93 -25.85
N ILE A 543 10.06 0.74 -25.67
CA ILE A 543 9.33 -0.52 -25.66
C ILE A 543 8.34 -0.61 -24.48
N TRP A 544 8.60 0.11 -23.39
CA TRP A 544 7.69 0.16 -22.25
C TRP A 544 6.40 0.87 -22.63
N LEU A 545 6.49 2.06 -23.22
CA LEU A 545 5.34 2.83 -23.68
C LEU A 545 4.55 2.07 -24.74
N LEU A 546 5.23 1.42 -25.68
CA LEU A 546 4.60 0.52 -26.67
C LEU A 546 3.72 -0.54 -25.99
N ARG A 547 4.26 -1.24 -25.00
CA ARG A 547 3.52 -2.29 -24.28
C ARG A 547 2.34 -1.71 -23.48
N GLN A 548 2.49 -0.52 -22.89
CA GLN A 548 1.39 0.18 -22.20
C GLN A 548 0.26 0.57 -23.14
N VAL A 549 0.58 1.06 -24.34
CA VAL A 549 -0.42 1.39 -25.36
C VAL A 549 -1.19 0.14 -25.79
N ILE A 550 -0.51 -0.97 -26.07
CA ILE A 550 -1.16 -2.24 -26.41
C ILE A 550 -2.10 -2.70 -25.29
N GLN A 551 -1.65 -2.66 -24.04
CA GLN A 551 -2.48 -3.01 -22.88
C GLN A 551 -3.72 -2.12 -22.76
N SER A 552 -3.55 -0.82 -22.97
CA SER A 552 -4.64 0.16 -22.95
C SER A 552 -5.66 -0.12 -24.04
N VAL A 553 -5.20 -0.47 -25.25
CA VAL A 553 -6.08 -0.84 -26.36
C VAL A 553 -6.83 -2.14 -26.09
N ILE A 554 -6.18 -3.15 -25.51
CA ILE A 554 -6.85 -4.40 -25.12
C ILE A 554 -7.98 -4.10 -24.12
N SER A 555 -7.68 -3.29 -23.09
CA SER A 555 -8.69 -2.88 -22.10
C SER A 555 -9.81 -2.07 -22.74
N PHE A 556 -9.48 -1.11 -23.60
CA PHE A 556 -10.46 -0.33 -24.35
C PHE A 556 -11.38 -1.20 -25.20
N ARG A 557 -10.83 -2.10 -26.01
CA ARG A 557 -11.62 -3.03 -26.84
C ARG A 557 -12.51 -3.93 -25.99
N PHE A 558 -11.97 -4.47 -24.91
CA PHE A 558 -12.74 -5.30 -23.99
C PHE A 558 -13.98 -4.55 -23.47
N HIS A 559 -13.82 -3.31 -23.02
CA HIS A 559 -14.96 -2.51 -22.54
C HIS A 559 -15.90 -2.03 -23.66
N LEU A 560 -15.37 -1.78 -24.85
CA LEU A 560 -16.14 -1.36 -26.02
C LEU A 560 -17.04 -2.48 -26.55
N LEU A 561 -16.53 -3.71 -26.59
CA LEU A 561 -17.23 -4.88 -27.13
C LEU A 561 -18.09 -5.60 -26.09
N ARG A 562 -17.95 -5.25 -24.81
CA ARG A 562 -18.72 -5.89 -23.74
C ARG A 562 -20.20 -5.53 -23.85
N THR A 563 -21.01 -6.51 -24.22
CA THR A 563 -22.47 -6.42 -24.10
C THR A 563 -22.92 -6.64 -22.66
N ASN A 564 -23.86 -5.83 -22.17
CA ASN A 564 -24.47 -6.06 -20.86
C ASN A 564 -25.38 -7.32 -20.95
N PRO A 565 -25.13 -8.40 -20.20
CA PRO A 565 -25.97 -9.59 -20.23
C PRO A 565 -27.42 -9.32 -19.78
N ASP A 566 -27.65 -8.31 -18.92
CA ASP A 566 -28.99 -7.93 -18.44
C ASP A 566 -29.72 -6.95 -19.38
N LEU A 567 -28.99 -6.36 -20.33
CA LEU A 567 -29.51 -5.46 -21.36
C LEU A 567 -28.79 -5.79 -22.67
N PRO A 568 -29.16 -6.88 -23.36
CA PRO A 568 -28.64 -7.12 -24.70
C PRO A 568 -29.01 -5.89 -25.55
N GLN A 569 -28.00 -5.12 -25.95
CA GLN A 569 -28.21 -3.93 -26.76
C GLN A 569 -28.92 -4.35 -28.04
N LYS A 570 -30.19 -3.94 -28.16
CA LYS A 570 -30.83 -3.74 -29.46
C LYS A 570 -30.08 -2.58 -30.12
N PHE A 571 -29.17 -2.92 -31.01
CA PHE A 571 -28.70 -1.99 -32.04
C PHE A 571 -29.82 -1.72 -33.03
#